data_AF-A0A9E8NG60-F1
#
_entry.id   AF-A0A9E8NG60-F1
#
_cell.length_a   1.000
_cell.length_b   1.000
_cell.length_c   1.000
_cell.angle_alpha   90.00
_cell.angle_beta   90.00
_cell.angle_gamma   90.00
#
_symmetry.space_group_name_H-M   'P 1'
#
loop_
_entity.id
_entity.type
_entity.pdbx_description
1 polymer ?
#
loop_
_entity_poly.entity_id
_entity_poly.type
_entity_poly.pdbx_seq_one_letter_code
_entity_poly.pdbx_strand_id
1 'polypeptide(L)'
;MKTTKEPKVKLTLSIRKSAIEQAKRIVASQGTSLSNLIEEYLVNYTKPEQEAGLSKPSLADQLFGCAKDGPLRYMTDKEIKDLMVKDKYGL
;
A
#
# COMPACT_ATOMS: atom_id res chain seq x y z
N MET A 1 -9.16 15.22 -21.92
CA MET A 1 -9.84 14.73 -20.69
C MET A 1 -10.11 15.92 -19.78
N LYS A 2 -11.36 16.23 -19.45
CA LYS A 2 -11.71 17.30 -18.52
C LYS A 2 -11.69 16.71 -17.11
N THR A 3 -10.77 17.12 -16.26
CA THR A 3 -10.80 16.79 -14.83
C THR A 3 -11.88 17.65 -14.17
N THR A 4 -13.04 17.06 -13.91
CA THR A 4 -14.10 17.69 -13.13
C THR A 4 -13.59 17.81 -11.70
N LYS A 5 -13.18 19.02 -11.28
CA LYS A 5 -12.81 19.29 -9.88
C LYS A 5 -14.08 19.35 -9.04
N GLU A 6 -14.16 18.53 -7.99
CA GLU A 6 -15.23 18.62 -7.01
C GLU A 6 -15.23 19.99 -6.32
N PRO A 7 -16.42 20.49 -5.91
CA PRO A 7 -16.53 21.77 -5.22
C PRO A 7 -15.83 21.71 -3.86
N LYS A 8 -14.82 22.56 -3.66
CA LYS A 8 -14.06 22.60 -2.40
C LYS A 8 -14.86 23.32 -1.30
N VAL A 9 -15.12 22.63 -0.20
CA VAL A 9 -15.79 23.19 0.99
C VAL A 9 -14.73 23.65 2.00
N LYS A 10 -14.98 24.78 2.69
CA LYS A 10 -14.11 25.30 3.75
C LYS A 10 -14.64 24.88 5.11
N LEU A 11 -13.77 24.26 5.92
CA LEU A 11 -14.04 23.90 7.31
C LEU A 11 -13.13 24.73 8.23
N THR A 12 -13.70 25.39 9.23
CA THR A 12 -12.95 26.12 10.26
C THR A 12 -13.00 25.32 11.56
N LEU A 13 -11.83 25.01 12.13
CA LEU A 13 -11.70 24.20 13.34
C LEU A 13 -11.01 25.00 14.45
N SER A 14 -11.56 24.95 15.66
CA SER A 14 -10.92 25.48 16.86
C SER A 14 -10.09 24.39 17.52
N ILE A 15 -8.78 24.49 17.42
CA ILE A 15 -7.82 23.49 17.92
C ILE A 15 -6.85 24.18 18.91
N ARG A 16 -6.31 23.42 19.86
CA ARG A 16 -5.29 23.90 20.78
C ARG A 16 -4.07 24.43 20.02
N LYS A 17 -3.59 25.61 20.40
CA LYS A 17 -2.43 26.28 19.79
C LYS A 17 -1.18 25.38 19.75
N SER A 18 -0.90 24.66 20.84
CA SER A 18 0.25 23.76 20.93
C SER A 18 0.25 22.66 19.86
N ALA A 19 -0.93 22.09 19.56
CA ALA A 19 -1.07 21.07 18.52
C ALA A 19 -0.81 21.66 17.12
N ILE A 20 -1.28 22.88 16.85
CA ILE A 20 -1.04 23.56 15.57
C ILE A 20 0.46 23.84 15.37
N GLU A 21 1.16 24.29 16.41
CA GLU A 21 2.60 24.57 16.32
C GLU A 21 3.43 23.32 16.08
N GLN A 22 3.11 22.22 16.78
CA GLN A 22 3.76 20.92 16.55
C GLN A 22 3.50 20.43 15.12
N ALA A 23 2.25 20.48 14.67
CA ALA A 23 1.90 20.08 13.32
C ALA A 23 2.69 20.90 12.28
N LYS A 24 2.72 22.23 12.39
CA LYS A 24 3.50 23.10 11.49
C LYS A 24 4.98 22.71 11.39
N ARG A 25 5.62 22.33 12.51
CA ARG A 25 7.03 21.88 12.51
C ARG A 25 7.19 20.58 11.72
N ILE A 26 6.27 19.63 11.90
CA ILE A 26 6.28 18.35 11.18
C ILE A 26 6.12 18.60 9.69
N VAL A 27 5.13 19.41 9.30
CA VAL A 27 4.85 19.61 7.88
C VAL A 27 5.96 20.38 7.16
N ALA A 28 6.62 21.32 7.86
CA ALA A 28 7.79 22.02 7.34
C ALA A 28 8.96 21.06 7.02
N SER A 29 9.15 20.01 7.83
CA SER A 29 10.20 19.01 7.58
C SER A 29 9.88 18.08 6.40
N GLN A 30 8.60 17.90 6.09
CA GLN A 30 8.13 17.02 5.01
C GLN A 30 7.89 17.76 3.68
N GLY A 31 8.03 19.10 3.67
CA GLY A 31 7.80 19.92 2.49
C GLY A 31 6.33 20.01 2.06
N THR A 32 5.38 19.76 2.97
CA THR A 32 3.94 19.78 2.67
C THR A 32 3.22 20.91 3.43
N SER A 33 1.94 21.15 3.11
CA SER A 33 1.12 22.16 3.81
C SER A 33 0.24 21.50 4.87
N LEU A 34 -0.03 22.21 5.97
CA LEU A 34 -0.90 21.70 7.03
C LEU A 34 -2.30 21.36 6.51
N SER A 35 -2.81 22.16 5.57
CA SER A 35 -4.10 21.91 4.94
C SER A 35 -4.10 20.60 4.15
N ASN A 36 -3.03 20.31 3.40
CA ASN A 36 -2.92 19.05 2.65
C ASN A 36 -2.86 17.85 3.59
N LEU A 37 -2.08 17.95 4.68
CA LEU A 37 -1.98 16.88 5.67
C LEU A 37 -3.33 16.56 6.31
N ILE A 38 -4.12 17.59 6.65
CA ILE A 38 -5.47 17.41 7.20
C ILE A 38 -6.44 16.87 6.15
N GLU A 39 -6.35 17.34 4.90
CA GLU A 39 -7.17 16.87 3.78
C GLU A 39 -6.93 15.37 3.53
N GLU A 40 -5.66 14.94 3.47
CA GLU A 40 -5.28 13.52 3.35
C GLU A 40 -5.75 12.69 4.54
N TYR A 41 -5.63 13.21 5.77
CA TYR A 41 -6.10 12.53 6.96
C TYR A 41 -7.61 12.32 6.92
N LEU A 42 -8.38 13.36 6.60
CA LEU A 42 -9.84 13.27 6.50
C LEU A 42 -10.27 12.32 5.38
N VAL A 43 -9.63 12.40 4.21
CA VAL A 43 -9.90 11.47 3.09
C VAL A 43 -9.66 10.03 3.53
N ASN A 44 -8.53 9.75 4.18
CA ASN A 44 -8.22 8.40 4.66
C ASN A 44 -9.16 7.93 5.77
N TYR A 45 -9.61 8.84 6.63
CA TYR A 45 -10.58 8.52 7.69
C TYR A 45 -11.97 8.22 7.13
N THR A 46 -12.39 8.92 6.06
CA THR A 46 -13.72 8.73 5.45
C THR A 46 -13.77 7.64 4.39
N LYS A 47 -12.63 7.03 4.04
CA LYS A 47 -12.65 5.83 3.19
C LYS A 47 -13.45 4.77 3.95
N PRO A 48 -14.65 4.39 3.48
CA PRO A 48 -15.34 3.27 4.08
C PRO A 48 -14.41 2.07 3.98
N GLU A 49 -14.42 1.16 4.97
CA GLU A 49 -13.73 -0.13 4.93
C GLU A 49 -14.23 -1.05 3.79
N GLN A 50 -14.67 -0.52 2.66
CA GLN A 50 -15.03 -1.27 1.45
C GLN A 50 -13.81 -1.85 0.74
N GLU A 51 -12.59 -1.56 1.18
CA GLU A 51 -11.39 -2.33 0.83
C GLU A 51 -10.97 -3.34 1.92
N ALA A 52 -11.85 -3.70 2.85
CA ALA A 52 -11.70 -4.91 3.68
C ALA A 52 -11.85 -6.24 2.89
N GLY A 53 -11.75 -6.18 1.56
CA GLY A 53 -11.59 -7.33 0.66
C GLY A 53 -10.19 -7.44 0.03
N LEU A 54 -9.30 -6.46 0.25
CA LEU A 54 -7.89 -6.55 -0.13
C LEU A 54 -7.09 -6.67 1.17
N SER A 55 -7.08 -7.89 1.72
CA SER A 55 -6.07 -8.26 2.71
C SER A 55 -4.72 -7.79 2.18
N LYS A 56 -3.99 -7.02 2.99
CA LYS A 56 -2.61 -6.63 2.71
C LYS A 56 -1.90 -7.85 2.10
N PRO A 57 -1.37 -7.76 0.86
CA PRO A 57 -0.92 -8.95 0.15
C PRO A 57 0.04 -9.68 1.06
N SER A 58 -0.23 -10.96 1.30
CA SER A 58 0.61 -11.76 2.18
C SER A 58 2.04 -11.70 1.64
N LEU A 59 3.03 -11.99 2.48
CA LEU A 59 4.40 -12.07 2.01
C LEU A 59 4.53 -13.04 0.82
N ALA A 60 3.72 -14.10 0.80
CA ALA A 60 3.65 -15.03 -0.32
C ALA A 60 3.13 -14.38 -1.62
N ASP A 61 2.08 -13.55 -1.54
CA ASP A 61 1.53 -12.84 -2.71
C ASP A 61 2.53 -11.83 -3.29
N GLN A 62 3.32 -11.18 -2.41
CA GLN A 62 4.36 -10.23 -2.83
C GLN A 62 5.56 -10.92 -3.49
N LEU A 63 5.82 -12.18 -3.13
CA LEU A 63 6.90 -12.99 -3.69
C LEU A 63 6.48 -13.77 -4.93
N PHE A 64 5.18 -13.76 -5.27
CA PHE A 64 4.64 -14.47 -6.43
C PHE A 64 5.24 -13.89 -7.71
N GLY A 65 5.93 -14.75 -8.49
CA GLY A 65 6.61 -14.34 -9.71
C GLY A 65 7.94 -13.60 -9.50
N CYS A 66 8.53 -13.62 -8.30
CA CYS A 66 9.92 -13.16 -8.11
C CYS A 66 10.94 -14.10 -8.78
N ALA A 67 10.66 -15.41 -8.83
CA ALA A 67 11.51 -16.41 -9.46
C ALA A 67 11.30 -16.48 -10.99
N LYS A 68 11.30 -15.33 -11.67
CA LYS A 68 11.13 -15.26 -13.13
C LYS A 68 12.25 -15.98 -13.88
N ASP A 69 13.46 -16.04 -13.35
CA ASP A 69 14.62 -16.65 -14.02
C ASP A 69 15.14 -17.90 -13.29
N GLY A 70 14.24 -18.62 -12.61
CA GLY A 70 14.57 -19.86 -11.90
C GLY A 70 14.55 -21.10 -12.81
N PRO A 71 15.23 -22.20 -12.40
CA PRO A 71 15.27 -23.45 -13.15
C PRO A 71 13.89 -24.11 -13.37
N LEU A 72 12.86 -23.64 -12.65
CA LEU A 72 11.50 -24.17 -12.69
C LEU A 72 10.54 -23.39 -13.61
N ARG A 73 11.01 -22.33 -14.30
CA ARG A 73 10.15 -21.40 -15.06
C ARG A 73 9.35 -22.06 -16.19
N TYR A 74 9.87 -23.13 -16.78
CA TYR A 74 9.27 -23.84 -17.91
C TYR A 74 8.82 -25.26 -17.54
N MET A 75 8.75 -25.56 -16.25
CA MET A 75 8.39 -26.88 -15.77
C MET A 75 6.94 -26.90 -15.31
N THR A 76 6.25 -27.97 -15.68
CA THR A 76 4.92 -28.28 -15.17
C THR A 76 5.01 -28.78 -13.73
N ASP A 77 3.90 -28.66 -12.98
CA ASP A 77 3.81 -29.14 -11.59
C ASP A 77 4.25 -30.60 -11.42
N LYS A 78 4.04 -31.43 -12.46
CA LYS A 78 4.46 -32.82 -12.47
C LYS A 78 5.99 -32.97 -12.56
N GLU A 79 6.63 -32.20 -13.43
CA GLU A 79 8.10 -32.22 -13.59
C GLU A 79 8.81 -31.66 -12.36
N ILE A 80 8.24 -30.62 -11.72
CA ILE A 80 8.73 -30.08 -10.45
C ILE A 80 8.66 -31.16 -9.37
N LYS A 81 7.53 -31.89 -9.29
CA LYS A 81 7.36 -32.96 -8.30
C LYS A 81 8.33 -34.12 -8.52
N ASP A 82 8.54 -34.53 -9.77
CA ASP A 82 9.48 -35.60 -10.11
C ASP A 82 10.92 -35.19 -9.76
N LEU A 83 11.33 -33.94 -10.01
CA LEU A 83 12.62 -33.40 -9.55
C LEU A 83 12.77 -33.45 -8.03
N MET A 84 11.76 -33.03 -7.28
CA MET A 84 11.80 -33.06 -5.82
C MET A 84 11.89 -34.48 -5.26
N VAL A 85 11.22 -35.45 -5.90
CA VAL A 85 11.31 -36.87 -5.51
C VAL A 85 12.69 -37.43 -5.82
N LYS A 86 13.26 -37.13 -6.98
CA LYS A 86 14.62 -37.55 -7.34
C LYS A 86 15.68 -36.95 -6.42
N ASP A 87 15.59 -35.67 -6.11
CA ASP A 87 16.51 -34.99 -5.19
C ASP A 87 16.44 -35.57 -3.77
N LYS A 88 15.23 -35.87 -3.29
CA LYS A 88 15.01 -36.41 -1.94
C LYS A 88 15.39 -37.89 -1.79
N TYR A 89 15.23 -38.69 -2.84
CA TYR A 89 15.39 -40.15 -2.77
C TYR A 89 16.51 -40.71 -3.64
N GLY A 90 17.25 -39.87 -4.38
CA GLY A 90 18.44 -40.25 -5.15
C GLY A 90 18.18 -41.19 -6.33
N LEU A 91 17.00 -41.09 -6.96
CA LEU A 91 16.57 -41.93 -8.09
C LEU A 91 16.87 -41.33 -9.46
#